data_AF-A0A928BPJ7-F1
#
_entry.id   AF-A0A928BPJ7-F1
#
_cell.length_a   1.000
_cell.length_b   1.000
_cell.length_c   1.000
_cell.angle_alpha   90.00
_cell.angle_beta   90.00
_cell.angle_gamma   90.00
#
_symmetry.space_group_name_H-M   'P 1'
#
loop_
_entity.id
_entity.type
_entity.pdbx_description
1 polymer ?
#
loop_
_entity_poly.entity_id
_entity_poly.type
_entity_poly.pdbx_seq_one_letter_code
_entity_poly.pdbx_strand_id
1 'polypeptide(L)'
;MDQHYHPVIYQRLRQLFDTADWEALAPYLEGLSHSHFRTAGYLIGERLLTDVSAADFWQVATRLILWQPKAFTVTMAKAAALRFHEGTLSLDDAGFQTLADALRDDRHNLDRQKLLMQWLPVIKSPETMEQLFTALGIHDSRRRVDFLLHTSGLVAAFVLLRTLRFEEHDSDYLTTVCRQLMHRASTLSHSTGQADSLSFNMASLLRTYFDLPDLRGTFSLTLEPYELSRLDTDFDVFRRAITKV
;
A
#
# COMPACT_ATOMS: atom_id res chain seq x y z
N MET A 1 31.05 2.36 -6.02
CA MET A 1 30.96 3.84 -5.94
C MET A 1 29.55 4.21 -6.34
N ASP A 2 28.78 4.82 -5.43
CA ASP A 2 27.42 5.27 -5.73
C ASP A 2 27.46 6.34 -6.82
N GLN A 3 26.86 6.02 -7.98
CA GLN A 3 26.76 6.92 -9.14
C GLN A 3 25.97 8.21 -8.85
N HIS A 4 25.33 8.31 -7.68
CA HIS A 4 24.43 9.39 -7.28
C HIS A 4 24.89 10.17 -6.03
N TYR A 5 26.13 9.98 -5.55
CA TYR A 5 26.61 10.76 -4.40
C TYR A 5 27.23 12.08 -4.84
N HIS A 6 26.58 13.20 -4.47
CA HIS A 6 27.13 14.56 -4.65
C HIS A 6 27.34 15.24 -3.28
N PRO A 7 28.58 15.37 -2.80
CA PRO A 7 28.87 15.74 -1.41
C PRO A 7 28.35 17.13 -1.02
N VAL A 8 28.46 18.13 -1.91
CA VAL A 8 27.95 19.49 -1.64
C VAL A 8 26.43 19.51 -1.46
N ILE A 9 25.70 18.83 -2.35
CA ILE A 9 24.24 18.72 -2.27
C ILE A 9 23.83 17.98 -1.00
N TYR A 10 24.49 16.87 -0.71
CA TYR A 10 24.23 16.08 0.50
C TYR A 10 24.47 16.89 1.77
N GLN A 11 25.61 17.59 1.89
CA GLN A 11 25.91 18.43 3.05
C GLN A 11 24.88 19.54 3.23
N ARG A 12 24.47 20.20 2.14
CA ARG A 12 23.46 21.26 2.21
C ARG A 12 22.09 20.73 2.62
N LEU A 13 21.65 19.61 2.05
CA LEU A 13 20.40 18.96 2.46
C LEU A 13 20.45 18.50 3.91
N ARG A 14 21.56 17.88 4.32
CA ARG A 14 21.75 17.45 5.71
C ARG A 14 21.66 18.62 6.68
N GLN A 15 22.28 19.76 6.37
CA GLN A 15 22.15 20.97 7.18
C GLN A 15 20.70 21.40 7.33
N LEU A 16 19.92 21.42 6.23
CA LEU A 16 18.49 21.78 6.27
C LEU A 16 17.68 20.81 7.14
N PHE A 17 18.02 19.51 7.10
CA PHE A 17 17.39 18.48 7.92
C PHE A 17 17.77 18.61 9.40
N ASP A 18 19.06 18.82 9.70
CA ASP A 18 19.58 18.98 11.07
C ASP A 18 19.00 20.24 11.75
N THR A 19 18.71 21.31 11.00
CA THR A 19 18.10 22.54 11.52
C THR A 19 16.58 22.58 11.38
N ALA A 20 15.95 21.53 10.84
CA ALA A 20 14.53 21.47 10.50
C ALA A 20 14.05 22.70 9.69
N ASP A 21 14.90 23.23 8.81
CA ASP A 21 14.59 24.40 7.98
C ASP A 21 13.85 23.97 6.72
N TRP A 22 12.59 23.58 6.92
CA TRP A 22 11.71 23.13 5.85
C TRP A 22 11.30 24.27 4.91
N GLU A 23 11.41 25.52 5.35
CA GLU A 23 11.11 26.70 4.53
C GLU A 23 12.15 26.92 3.44
N ALA A 24 13.41 26.74 3.76
CA ALA A 24 14.50 26.87 2.79
C ALA A 24 14.63 25.65 1.86
N LEU A 25 13.95 24.53 2.14
CA LEU A 25 14.11 23.29 1.37
C LEU A 25 13.62 23.40 -0.08
N ALA A 26 12.40 23.88 -0.31
CA ALA A 26 11.87 24.03 -1.67
C ALA A 26 12.65 25.07 -2.51
N PRO A 27 12.94 26.29 -2.00
CA PRO A 27 13.77 27.26 -2.72
C PRO A 27 15.16 26.72 -3.07
N TYR A 28 15.79 25.97 -2.16
CA TYR A 28 17.08 25.33 -2.45
C TYR A 28 16.97 24.33 -3.60
N LEU A 29 15.93 23.49 -3.59
CA LEU A 29 15.71 22.49 -4.64
C LEU A 29 15.37 23.14 -6.00
N GLU A 30 14.62 24.24 -6.01
CA GLU A 30 14.32 25.03 -7.23
C GLU A 30 15.57 25.60 -7.89
N GLY A 31 16.57 25.98 -7.08
CA GLY A 31 17.85 26.51 -7.57
C GLY A 31 18.77 25.46 -8.20
N LEU A 32 18.42 24.17 -8.16
CA LEU A 32 19.25 23.09 -8.71
C LEU A 32 19.02 22.90 -10.20
N SER A 33 20.08 22.47 -10.91
CA SER A 33 19.93 21.95 -12.27
C SER A 33 19.07 20.67 -12.26
N HIS A 34 18.47 20.29 -13.39
CA HIS A 34 17.68 19.06 -13.48
C HIS A 34 18.44 17.80 -13.04
N SER A 35 19.75 17.73 -13.30
CA SER A 35 20.57 16.60 -12.85
C SER A 35 20.72 16.61 -11.32
N HIS A 36 21.09 17.77 -10.76
CA HIS A 36 21.27 17.94 -9.32
C HIS A 36 19.96 17.78 -8.54
N PHE A 37 18.84 18.21 -9.10
CA PHE A 37 17.52 18.02 -8.51
C PHE A 37 17.17 16.53 -8.38
N ARG A 38 17.43 15.74 -9.43
CA ARG A 38 17.23 14.27 -9.35
C ARG A 38 18.16 13.63 -8.32
N THR A 39 19.43 14.05 -8.27
CA THR A 39 20.38 13.61 -7.25
C THR A 39 19.91 13.98 -5.84
N ALA A 40 19.39 15.18 -5.64
CA ALA A 40 18.84 15.62 -4.36
C ALA A 40 17.62 14.77 -3.95
N GLY A 41 16.71 14.49 -4.87
CA GLY A 41 15.57 13.60 -4.63
C GLY A 41 15.99 12.20 -4.18
N TYR A 42 17.01 11.63 -4.83
CA TYR A 42 17.60 10.35 -4.42
C TYR A 42 18.19 10.41 -3.01
N LEU A 43 19.01 11.43 -2.71
CA LEU A 43 19.63 11.61 -1.39
C LEU A 43 18.59 11.80 -0.27
N ILE A 44 17.52 12.53 -0.56
CA ILE A 44 16.40 12.73 0.38
C ILE A 44 15.76 11.38 0.70
N GLY A 45 15.35 10.62 -0.34
CA GLY A 45 14.65 9.34 -0.17
C GLY A 45 15.46 8.24 0.50
N GLU A 46 16.72 8.10 0.09
CA GLU A 46 17.53 6.91 0.41
C GLU A 46 18.47 7.11 1.61
N ARG A 47 18.66 8.35 2.08
CA ARG A 47 19.64 8.64 3.15
C ARG A 47 19.14 9.57 4.23
N LEU A 48 18.38 10.59 3.89
CA LEU A 48 17.98 11.60 4.87
C LEU A 48 16.69 11.21 5.58
N LEU A 49 15.69 10.74 4.84
CA LEU A 49 14.39 10.39 5.42
C LEU A 49 14.38 9.12 6.27
N THR A 50 15.39 8.25 6.12
CA THR A 50 15.47 6.98 6.86
C THR A 50 15.68 7.22 8.36
N ASP A 51 16.39 8.28 8.73
CA ASP A 51 16.92 8.45 10.10
C ASP A 51 16.31 9.64 10.87
N VAL A 52 15.38 10.39 10.25
CA VAL A 52 14.72 11.53 10.92
C VAL A 52 13.62 11.08 11.89
N SER A 53 13.25 11.96 12.82
CA SER A 53 12.07 11.75 13.66
C SER A 53 10.80 11.55 12.82
N ALA A 54 9.78 10.89 13.38
CA ALA A 54 8.49 10.71 12.70
C ALA A 54 7.82 12.06 12.40
N ALA A 55 7.92 13.03 13.32
CA ALA A 55 7.39 14.38 13.14
C ALA A 55 8.02 15.08 11.93
N ASP A 56 9.35 15.07 11.85
CA ASP A 56 10.10 15.69 10.74
C ASP A 56 9.81 15.00 9.42
N PHE A 57 9.75 13.66 9.43
CA PHE A 57 9.39 12.87 8.24
C PHE A 57 8.06 13.37 7.64
N TRP A 58 7.00 13.41 8.44
CA TRP A 58 5.68 13.79 7.96
C TRP A 58 5.60 15.26 7.55
N GLN A 59 6.30 16.14 8.25
CA GLN A 59 6.34 17.56 7.92
C GLN A 59 7.02 17.80 6.56
N VAL A 60 8.18 17.16 6.33
CA VAL A 60 8.89 17.21 5.04
C VAL A 60 8.08 16.55 3.93
N ALA A 61 7.51 15.39 4.19
CA ALA A 61 6.70 14.66 3.20
C ALA A 61 5.50 15.49 2.75
N THR A 62 4.76 16.07 3.69
CA THR A 62 3.62 16.95 3.38
C THR A 62 4.04 18.12 2.51
N ARG A 63 5.13 18.81 2.89
CA ARG A 63 5.60 19.97 2.14
C ARG A 63 6.04 19.62 0.72
N LEU A 64 6.84 18.58 0.56
CA LEU A 64 7.40 18.20 -0.73
C LEU A 64 6.37 17.57 -1.67
N ILE A 65 5.44 16.74 -1.14
CA ILE A 65 4.36 16.16 -1.94
C ILE A 65 3.42 17.27 -2.44
N LEU A 66 3.04 18.23 -1.59
CA LEU A 66 2.15 19.32 -1.99
C LEU A 66 2.81 20.32 -2.95
N TRP A 67 4.12 20.56 -2.80
CA TRP A 67 4.86 21.46 -3.68
C TRP A 67 5.14 20.82 -5.05
N GLN A 68 5.65 19.58 -5.08
CA GLN A 68 6.01 18.92 -6.34
C GLN A 68 5.71 17.40 -6.33
N PRO A 69 4.43 17.01 -6.44
CA PRO A 69 3.99 15.62 -6.29
C PRO A 69 4.64 14.67 -7.31
N LYS A 70 4.85 15.14 -8.55
CA LYS A 70 5.51 14.35 -9.60
C LYS A 70 6.93 13.91 -9.22
N ALA A 71 7.63 14.70 -8.42
CA ALA A 71 9.01 14.40 -8.00
C ALA A 71 9.06 13.62 -6.69
N PHE A 72 8.17 13.92 -5.73
CA PHE A 72 8.33 13.45 -4.36
C PHE A 72 7.32 12.41 -3.91
N THR A 73 6.15 12.23 -4.55
CA THR A 73 5.15 11.25 -4.07
C THR A 73 5.76 9.85 -3.95
N VAL A 74 6.44 9.35 -4.98
CA VAL A 74 7.04 8.00 -4.95
C VAL A 74 8.25 7.94 -4.01
N THR A 75 9.06 9.01 -3.96
CA THR A 75 10.22 9.11 -3.07
C THR A 75 9.80 8.99 -1.60
N MET A 76 8.80 9.78 -1.19
CA MET A 76 8.24 9.74 0.16
C MET A 76 7.52 8.42 0.42
N ALA A 77 6.81 7.88 -0.57
CA ALA A 77 6.09 6.61 -0.42
C ALA A 77 7.05 5.46 -0.08
N LYS A 78 8.18 5.36 -0.79
CA LYS A 78 9.18 4.32 -0.57
C LYS A 78 9.85 4.46 0.80
N ALA A 79 10.27 5.68 1.16
CA ALA A 79 10.88 5.94 2.46
C ALA A 79 9.91 5.64 3.61
N ALA A 80 8.64 6.03 3.48
CA ALA A 80 7.61 5.71 4.47
C ALA A 80 7.36 4.19 4.54
N ALA A 81 7.31 3.49 3.41
CA ALA A 81 7.10 2.03 3.37
C ALA A 81 8.19 1.27 4.14
N LEU A 82 9.46 1.66 3.94
CA LEU A 82 10.59 1.12 4.69
C LEU A 82 10.41 1.35 6.19
N ARG A 83 10.07 2.58 6.58
CA ARG A 83 9.92 2.96 7.98
C ARG A 83 8.70 2.36 8.67
N PHE A 84 7.60 2.16 7.95
CA PHE A 84 6.46 1.36 8.43
C PHE A 84 6.88 -0.09 8.67
N HIS A 85 7.68 -0.66 7.77
CA HIS A 85 8.17 -2.02 7.93
C HIS A 85 9.04 -2.18 9.18
N GLU A 86 9.89 -1.19 9.45
CA GLU A 86 10.79 -1.09 10.62
C GLU A 86 10.08 -0.66 11.92
N GLY A 87 8.86 -0.12 11.83
CA GLY A 87 8.09 0.37 12.98
C GLY A 87 8.51 1.76 13.48
N THR A 88 9.21 2.55 12.65
CA THR A 88 9.66 3.92 13.00
C THR A 88 8.72 5.02 12.50
N LEU A 89 7.62 4.63 11.82
CA LEU A 89 6.47 5.47 11.48
C LEU A 89 5.17 4.72 11.79
N SER A 90 4.11 5.47 12.07
CA SER A 90 2.76 4.93 12.29
C SER A 90 1.70 5.74 11.53
N LEU A 91 0.58 5.10 11.20
CA LEU A 91 -0.62 5.81 10.72
C LEU A 91 -1.33 6.59 11.84
N ASP A 92 -0.97 6.32 13.10
CA ASP A 92 -1.47 7.07 14.26
C ASP A 92 -0.69 8.38 14.49
N ASP A 93 0.41 8.60 13.75
CA ASP A 93 1.19 9.83 13.85
C ASP A 93 0.33 11.03 13.42
N ALA A 94 0.30 12.09 14.23
CA ALA A 94 -0.42 13.32 13.90
C ALA A 94 0.02 13.93 12.56
N GLY A 95 1.29 13.75 12.20
CA GLY A 95 1.84 14.16 10.92
C GLY A 95 1.25 13.39 9.73
N PHE A 96 0.99 12.09 9.87
CA PHE A 96 0.30 11.32 8.83
C PHE A 96 -1.13 11.83 8.62
N GLN A 97 -1.87 12.11 9.70
CA GLN A 97 -3.23 12.64 9.59
C GLN A 97 -3.25 14.00 8.87
N THR A 98 -2.26 14.86 9.16
CA THR A 98 -2.08 16.14 8.45
C THR A 98 -1.85 15.94 6.95
N LEU A 99 -0.98 15.00 6.56
CA LEU A 99 -0.75 14.66 5.16
C LEU A 99 -2.04 14.11 4.51
N ALA A 100 -2.71 13.17 5.17
CA ALA A 100 -3.91 12.53 4.65
C ALA A 100 -5.03 13.55 4.39
N ASP A 101 -5.27 14.46 5.33
CA ASP A 101 -6.24 15.56 5.17
C ASP A 101 -5.88 16.47 3.99
N ALA A 102 -4.60 16.83 3.83
CA ALA A 102 -4.15 17.66 2.72
C ALA A 102 -4.32 17.00 1.34
N LEU A 103 -4.30 15.66 1.29
CA LEU A 103 -4.45 14.88 0.06
C LEU A 103 -5.91 14.49 -0.26
N ARG A 104 -6.89 14.91 0.56
CA ARG A 104 -8.32 14.59 0.31
C ARG A 104 -8.89 15.23 -0.96
N ASP A 105 -8.33 16.36 -1.38
CA ASP A 105 -8.71 17.05 -2.62
C ASP A 105 -8.52 16.11 -3.84
N ASP A 106 -9.51 16.07 -4.73
CA ASP A 106 -9.49 15.24 -5.93
C ASP A 106 -8.30 15.50 -6.86
N ARG A 107 -7.69 16.69 -6.80
CA ARG A 107 -6.45 16.97 -7.54
C ARG A 107 -5.29 16.05 -7.15
N HIS A 108 -5.32 15.48 -5.94
CA HIS A 108 -4.32 14.55 -5.41
C HIS A 108 -4.72 13.07 -5.55
N ASN A 109 -5.77 12.78 -6.34
CA ASN A 109 -6.22 11.40 -6.56
C ASN A 109 -5.08 10.48 -7.00
N LEU A 110 -4.30 10.86 -8.02
CA LEU A 110 -3.18 10.06 -8.51
C LEU A 110 -2.07 9.88 -7.47
N ASP A 111 -1.87 10.86 -6.60
CA ASP A 111 -0.88 10.77 -5.53
C ASP A 111 -1.30 9.76 -4.47
N ARG A 112 -2.56 9.83 -4.01
CA ARG A 112 -3.14 8.85 -3.08
C ARG A 112 -3.04 7.42 -3.61
N GLN A 113 -3.31 7.21 -4.91
CA GLN A 113 -3.17 5.90 -5.54
C GLN A 113 -1.72 5.38 -5.46
N LYS A 114 -0.73 6.23 -5.75
CA LYS A 114 0.69 5.87 -5.67
C LYS A 114 1.13 5.53 -4.24
N LEU A 115 0.65 6.31 -3.26
CA LEU A 115 0.93 6.06 -1.84
C LEU A 115 0.37 4.69 -1.43
N LEU A 116 -0.91 4.42 -1.74
CA LEU A 116 -1.57 3.14 -1.44
C LEU A 116 -0.83 1.94 -2.03
N MET A 117 -0.45 2.02 -3.31
CA MET A 117 0.27 0.93 -3.99
C MET A 117 1.62 0.60 -3.33
N GLN A 118 2.25 1.56 -2.65
CA GLN A 118 3.52 1.35 -1.93
C GLN A 118 3.32 0.92 -0.48
N TRP A 119 2.25 1.38 0.16
CA TRP A 119 2.03 1.17 1.60
C TRP A 119 1.22 -0.08 1.92
N LEU A 120 0.20 -0.42 1.12
CA LEU A 120 -0.62 -1.62 1.35
C LEU A 120 0.22 -2.91 1.52
N PRO A 121 1.29 -3.16 0.73
CA PRO A 121 2.09 -4.37 0.90
C PRO A 121 2.87 -4.47 2.22
N VAL A 122 3.10 -3.35 2.93
CA VAL A 122 3.88 -3.35 4.18
C VAL A 122 3.02 -3.30 5.43
N ILE A 123 1.70 -3.11 5.30
CA ILE A 123 0.76 -3.13 6.43
C ILE A 123 0.56 -4.55 6.95
N LYS A 124 0.67 -4.73 8.28
CA LYS A 124 0.69 -6.04 8.94
C LYS A 124 -0.60 -6.41 9.68
N SER A 125 -1.60 -5.53 9.74
CA SER A 125 -2.90 -5.79 10.38
C SER A 125 -4.08 -5.30 9.53
N PRO A 126 -5.24 -5.99 9.59
CA PRO A 126 -6.45 -5.54 8.92
C PRO A 126 -6.92 -4.15 9.36
N GLU A 127 -6.81 -3.84 10.66
CA GLU A 127 -7.28 -2.59 11.25
C GLU A 127 -6.51 -1.40 10.69
N THR A 128 -5.19 -1.52 10.61
CA THR A 128 -4.32 -0.48 10.03
C THR A 128 -4.55 -0.33 8.53
N MET A 129 -4.87 -1.40 7.81
CA MET A 129 -5.22 -1.31 6.39
C MET A 129 -6.54 -0.58 6.16
N GLU A 130 -7.55 -0.83 7.00
CA GLU A 130 -8.82 -0.12 6.99
C GLU A 130 -8.66 1.36 7.37
N GLN A 131 -7.82 1.65 8.37
CA GLN A 131 -7.44 3.02 8.75
C GLN A 131 -6.79 3.75 7.58
N LEU A 132 -5.90 3.09 6.83
CA LEU A 132 -5.25 3.67 5.67
C LEU A 132 -6.24 4.05 4.56
N PHE A 133 -7.15 3.14 4.20
CA PHE A 133 -8.20 3.44 3.21
C PHE A 133 -9.08 4.60 3.66
N THR A 134 -9.43 4.63 4.95
CA THR A 134 -10.27 5.68 5.53
C THR A 134 -9.56 7.04 5.53
N ALA A 135 -8.31 7.09 5.99
CA ALA A 135 -7.51 8.32 6.05
C ALA A 135 -7.35 8.94 4.66
N LEU A 136 -7.09 8.12 3.64
CA LEU A 136 -6.94 8.57 2.25
C LEU A 136 -8.28 8.72 1.51
N GLY A 137 -9.43 8.55 2.18
CA GLY A 137 -10.75 8.80 1.58
C GLY A 137 -11.15 7.81 0.49
N ILE A 138 -10.65 6.57 0.53
CA ILE A 138 -11.07 5.50 -0.38
C ILE A 138 -12.19 4.71 0.31
N HIS A 139 -13.44 5.07 0.03
CA HIS A 139 -14.62 4.44 0.63
C HIS A 139 -15.36 3.49 -0.31
N ASP A 140 -15.21 3.68 -1.63
CA ASP A 140 -15.83 2.83 -2.64
C ASP A 140 -15.26 1.40 -2.58
N SER A 141 -16.15 0.42 -2.43
CA SER A 141 -15.86 -1.01 -2.31
C SER A 141 -15.10 -1.53 -3.53
N ARG A 142 -15.57 -1.23 -4.74
CA ARG A 142 -14.96 -1.72 -5.98
C ARG A 142 -13.56 -1.15 -6.20
N ARG A 143 -13.36 0.13 -5.90
CA ARG A 143 -12.05 0.78 -5.94
C ARG A 143 -11.09 0.20 -4.90
N ARG A 144 -11.57 -0.18 -3.71
CA ARG A 144 -10.76 -0.92 -2.71
C ARG A 144 -10.36 -2.29 -3.25
N VAL A 145 -11.30 -3.03 -3.85
CA VAL A 145 -11.04 -4.34 -4.48
C VAL A 145 -9.92 -4.23 -5.51
N ASP A 146 -9.92 -3.19 -6.35
CA ASP A 146 -8.85 -2.97 -7.33
C ASP A 146 -7.47 -2.91 -6.67
N PHE A 147 -7.30 -2.17 -5.57
CA PHE A 147 -6.02 -2.15 -4.85
C PHE A 147 -5.66 -3.48 -4.19
N LEU A 148 -6.65 -4.15 -3.58
CA LEU A 148 -6.46 -5.39 -2.85
C LEU A 148 -6.10 -6.55 -3.80
N LEU A 149 -6.60 -6.54 -5.03
CA LEU A 149 -6.21 -7.50 -6.08
C LEU A 149 -4.79 -7.31 -6.59
N HIS A 150 -4.20 -6.13 -6.41
CA HIS A 150 -2.79 -5.87 -6.71
C HIS A 150 -1.89 -6.03 -5.48
N THR A 151 -2.46 -6.28 -4.31
CA THR A 151 -1.72 -6.48 -3.06
C THR A 151 -1.70 -7.97 -2.71
N SER A 152 -0.54 -8.50 -2.34
CA SER A 152 -0.38 -9.88 -1.88
C SER A 152 -0.35 -9.97 -0.35
N GLY A 153 -0.62 -11.15 0.18
CA GLY A 153 -0.54 -11.43 1.62
C GLY A 153 -1.90 -11.61 2.30
N LEU A 154 -1.85 -12.23 3.47
CA LEU A 154 -3.04 -12.66 4.23
C LEU A 154 -3.92 -11.49 4.67
N VAL A 155 -3.31 -10.36 5.06
CA VAL A 155 -4.04 -9.16 5.49
C VAL A 155 -4.87 -8.60 4.33
N ALA A 156 -4.25 -8.43 3.16
CA ALA A 156 -4.96 -7.95 1.97
C ALA A 156 -6.07 -8.92 1.53
N ALA A 157 -5.83 -10.23 1.60
CA ALA A 157 -6.85 -11.23 1.30
C ALA A 157 -8.04 -11.18 2.27
N PHE A 158 -7.79 -10.98 3.56
CA PHE A 158 -8.86 -10.83 4.56
C PHE A 158 -9.67 -9.55 4.35
N VAL A 159 -9.00 -8.42 4.13
CA VAL A 159 -9.68 -7.15 3.83
C VAL A 159 -10.44 -7.23 2.51
N LEU A 160 -9.94 -7.97 1.52
CA LEU A 160 -10.65 -8.26 0.27
C LEU A 160 -11.97 -9.01 0.53
N LEU A 161 -11.94 -10.08 1.34
CA LEU A 161 -13.16 -10.81 1.73
C LEU A 161 -14.20 -9.86 2.33
N ARG A 162 -13.78 -9.05 3.32
CA ARG A 162 -14.67 -8.09 4.00
C ARG A 162 -15.21 -7.02 3.06
N THR A 163 -14.39 -6.54 2.14
CA THR A 163 -14.79 -5.53 1.14
C THR A 163 -15.82 -6.09 0.16
N LEU A 164 -15.66 -7.34 -0.28
CA LEU A 164 -16.58 -7.97 -1.23
C LEU A 164 -17.97 -8.23 -0.65
N ARG A 165 -18.14 -8.26 0.68
CA ARG A 165 -19.47 -8.36 1.30
C ARG A 165 -20.39 -7.20 0.94
N PHE A 166 -19.84 -6.02 0.66
CA PHE A 166 -20.64 -4.89 0.18
C PHE A 166 -21.17 -5.11 -1.25
N GLU A 167 -20.61 -6.07 -1.98
CA GLU A 167 -20.99 -6.45 -3.34
C GLU A 167 -21.61 -7.86 -3.41
N GLU A 168 -22.07 -8.41 -2.27
CA GLU A 168 -22.51 -9.81 -2.17
C GLU A 168 -23.66 -10.19 -3.12
N HIS A 169 -24.43 -9.20 -3.56
CA HIS A 169 -25.57 -9.38 -4.47
C HIS A 169 -25.17 -9.40 -5.96
N ASP A 170 -23.94 -9.01 -6.31
CA ASP A 170 -23.46 -8.95 -7.69
C ASP A 170 -22.58 -10.16 -8.01
N SER A 171 -23.22 -11.31 -8.24
CA SER A 171 -22.54 -12.58 -8.57
C SER A 171 -21.60 -12.46 -9.79
N ASP A 172 -21.95 -11.63 -10.78
CA ASP A 172 -21.14 -11.43 -11.99
C ASP A 172 -19.84 -10.69 -11.67
N TYR A 173 -19.91 -9.66 -10.83
CA TYR A 173 -18.73 -8.96 -10.32
C TYR A 173 -17.87 -9.87 -9.45
N LEU A 174 -18.44 -10.58 -8.49
CA LEU A 174 -17.72 -11.53 -7.62
C LEU A 174 -17.01 -12.61 -8.45
N THR A 175 -17.69 -13.16 -9.46
CA THR A 175 -17.10 -14.13 -10.39
C THR A 175 -15.93 -13.54 -11.18
N THR A 176 -16.03 -12.27 -11.58
CA THR A 176 -14.95 -11.54 -12.26
C THR A 176 -13.73 -11.39 -11.35
N VAL A 177 -13.95 -11.00 -10.08
CA VAL A 177 -12.89 -10.90 -9.06
C VAL A 177 -12.19 -12.25 -8.85
N CYS A 178 -12.95 -13.35 -8.72
CA CYS A 178 -12.40 -14.69 -8.61
C CYS A 178 -11.53 -15.08 -9.82
N ARG A 179 -11.97 -14.76 -11.05
CA ARG A 179 -11.17 -15.02 -12.27
C ARG A 179 -9.87 -14.22 -12.29
N GLN A 180 -9.88 -12.97 -11.82
CA GLN A 180 -8.67 -12.16 -11.71
C GLN A 180 -7.67 -12.75 -10.71
N LEU A 181 -8.14 -13.23 -9.55
CA LEU A 181 -7.31 -13.95 -8.57
C LEU A 181 -6.69 -15.22 -9.18
N MET A 182 -7.46 -16.02 -9.91
CA MET A 182 -6.94 -17.21 -10.59
C MET A 182 -5.91 -16.89 -11.67
N HIS A 183 -6.14 -15.84 -12.45
CA HIS A 183 -5.20 -15.38 -13.47
C HIS A 183 -3.88 -14.89 -12.85
N ARG A 184 -3.95 -14.20 -11.70
CA ARG A 184 -2.77 -13.82 -10.91
C ARG A 184 -2.00 -15.06 -10.42
N ALA A 185 -2.73 -16.06 -9.93
CA ALA A 185 -2.14 -17.32 -9.46
C ALA A 185 -1.34 -18.05 -10.55
N SER A 186 -1.88 -18.14 -11.77
CA SER A 186 -1.23 -18.82 -12.89
C SER A 186 -0.04 -18.04 -13.46
N THR A 187 -0.14 -16.71 -13.57
CA THR A 187 0.93 -15.86 -14.11
C THR A 187 2.15 -15.77 -13.18
N LEU A 188 1.95 -15.77 -11.87
CA LEU A 188 3.06 -15.83 -10.89
C LEU A 188 3.77 -17.17 -10.90
N SER A 189 3.04 -18.27 -11.11
CA SER A 189 3.61 -19.61 -11.24
C SER A 189 4.60 -19.72 -12.39
N HIS A 190 4.34 -19.03 -13.51
CA HIS A 190 5.21 -19.06 -14.69
C HIS A 190 6.44 -18.15 -14.57
N SER A 191 6.36 -17.07 -13.79
CA SER A 191 7.43 -16.08 -13.67
C SER A 191 8.41 -16.35 -12.53
N THR A 192 7.94 -16.94 -11.42
CA THR A 192 8.76 -17.18 -10.22
C THR A 192 9.04 -18.65 -9.93
N GLY A 193 8.42 -19.57 -10.69
CA GLY A 193 8.46 -21.01 -10.40
C GLY A 193 7.67 -21.41 -9.15
N GLN A 194 7.02 -20.45 -8.48
CA GLN A 194 6.23 -20.64 -7.27
C GLN A 194 4.78 -20.28 -7.57
N ALA A 195 3.88 -21.24 -7.42
CA ALA A 195 2.44 -20.98 -7.58
C ALA A 195 1.98 -20.05 -6.45
N ASP A 196 1.27 -18.97 -6.80
CA ASP A 196 0.62 -18.12 -5.81
C ASP A 196 -0.64 -18.82 -5.29
N SER A 197 -0.39 -19.75 -4.36
CA SER A 197 -1.38 -20.57 -3.69
C SER A 197 -2.38 -19.73 -2.91
N LEU A 198 -1.97 -18.58 -2.39
CA LEU A 198 -2.86 -17.69 -1.65
C LEU A 198 -3.98 -17.14 -2.54
N SER A 199 -3.66 -16.65 -3.74
CA SER A 199 -4.69 -16.16 -4.67
C SER A 199 -5.66 -17.26 -5.10
N PHE A 200 -5.14 -18.47 -5.34
CA PHE A 200 -5.98 -19.60 -5.71
C PHE A 200 -6.88 -20.05 -4.55
N ASN A 201 -6.32 -20.16 -3.34
CA ASN A 201 -7.08 -20.47 -2.12
C ASN A 201 -8.12 -19.39 -1.83
N MET A 202 -7.80 -18.12 -2.08
CA MET A 202 -8.74 -17.02 -1.94
C MET A 202 -9.91 -17.16 -2.92
N ALA A 203 -9.66 -17.41 -4.21
CA ALA A 203 -10.71 -17.65 -5.19
C ALA A 203 -11.59 -18.86 -4.79
N SER A 204 -10.98 -19.91 -4.25
CA SER A 204 -11.70 -21.09 -3.72
C SER A 204 -12.61 -20.73 -2.55
N LEU A 205 -12.08 -19.97 -1.59
CA LEU A 205 -12.82 -19.53 -0.42
C LEU A 205 -14.01 -18.65 -0.83
N LEU A 206 -13.80 -17.69 -1.73
CA LEU A 206 -14.84 -16.79 -2.22
C LEU A 206 -15.95 -17.55 -2.95
N ARG A 207 -15.60 -18.56 -3.74
CA ARG A 207 -16.58 -19.41 -4.42
C ARG A 207 -17.55 -20.06 -3.43
N THR A 208 -17.02 -20.63 -2.36
CA THR A 208 -17.82 -21.33 -1.34
C THR A 208 -18.56 -20.33 -0.46
N TYR A 209 -17.93 -19.22 -0.09
CA TYR A 209 -18.51 -18.21 0.81
C TYR A 209 -19.69 -17.46 0.18
N PHE A 210 -19.60 -17.11 -1.11
CA PHE A 210 -20.65 -16.39 -1.84
C PHE A 210 -21.57 -17.29 -2.68
N ASP A 211 -21.43 -18.62 -2.57
CA ASP A 211 -22.18 -19.60 -3.35
C ASP A 211 -22.18 -19.30 -4.86
N LEU A 212 -20.99 -19.35 -5.48
CA LEU A 212 -20.78 -19.06 -6.91
C LEU A 212 -20.70 -20.37 -7.72
N PRO A 213 -21.83 -20.97 -8.16
CA PRO A 213 -21.85 -22.28 -8.82
C PRO A 213 -21.16 -22.29 -10.19
N ASP A 214 -21.15 -21.16 -10.89
CA ASP A 214 -20.66 -21.04 -12.27
C ASP A 214 -19.14 -20.89 -12.39
N LEU A 215 -18.42 -20.80 -11.26
CA LEU A 215 -16.98 -20.63 -11.26
C LEU A 215 -16.27 -21.98 -11.54
N ARG A 216 -15.81 -22.15 -12.78
CA ARG A 216 -15.06 -23.34 -13.24
C ARG A 216 -13.62 -23.34 -12.71
N GLY A 217 -13.17 -24.45 -12.14
CA GLY A 217 -11.80 -24.66 -11.65
C GLY A 217 -11.68 -25.91 -10.75
N THR A 218 -10.47 -26.46 -10.60
CA THR A 218 -10.20 -27.55 -9.65
C THR A 218 -9.78 -26.96 -8.31
N PHE A 219 -10.75 -26.78 -7.43
CA PHE A 219 -10.54 -26.16 -6.13
C PHE A 219 -10.20 -27.23 -5.08
N SER A 220 -9.04 -27.08 -4.44
CA SER A 220 -8.57 -28.00 -3.40
C SER A 220 -9.04 -27.62 -2.00
N LEU A 221 -9.36 -26.33 -1.76
CA LEU A 221 -9.78 -25.86 -0.45
C LEU A 221 -11.24 -26.26 -0.19
N THR A 222 -11.43 -27.20 0.73
CA THR A 222 -12.75 -27.62 1.22
C THR A 222 -12.97 -27.00 2.59
N LEU A 223 -14.03 -26.20 2.73
CA LEU A 223 -14.41 -25.54 3.98
C LEU A 223 -15.74 -26.08 4.46
N GLU A 224 -15.83 -26.42 5.74
CA GLU A 224 -17.09 -26.88 6.33
C GLU A 224 -18.04 -25.70 6.60
N PRO A 225 -19.38 -25.90 6.58
CA PRO A 225 -20.35 -24.80 6.71
C PRO A 225 -20.17 -23.95 7.98
N TYR A 226 -19.76 -24.55 9.10
CA TYR A 226 -19.53 -23.83 10.35
C TYR A 226 -18.32 -22.89 10.28
N GLU A 227 -17.33 -23.21 9.44
CA GLU A 227 -16.12 -22.42 9.28
C GLU A 227 -16.42 -21.10 8.58
N LEU A 228 -17.38 -21.10 7.64
CA LEU A 228 -17.78 -19.94 6.85
C LEU A 228 -18.33 -18.80 7.72
N SER A 229 -19.07 -19.13 8.77
CA SER A 229 -19.77 -18.15 9.62
C SER A 229 -18.89 -17.13 10.36
N ARG A 230 -17.58 -17.37 10.44
CA ARG A 230 -16.62 -16.51 11.18
C ARG A 230 -15.47 -15.98 10.32
N LEU A 231 -15.42 -16.32 9.03
CA LEU A 231 -14.28 -15.99 8.16
C LEU A 231 -14.09 -14.49 7.92
N ASP A 232 -15.16 -13.71 7.93
CA ASP A 232 -15.13 -12.28 7.66
C ASP A 232 -14.99 -11.42 8.92
N THR A 233 -15.13 -12.02 10.10
CA THR A 233 -15.11 -11.31 11.39
C THR A 233 -13.78 -11.47 12.13
N ASP A 234 -13.11 -12.62 11.97
CA ASP A 234 -11.95 -12.99 12.77
C ASP A 234 -10.75 -13.35 11.87
N PHE A 235 -9.72 -12.51 11.91
CA PHE A 235 -8.53 -12.66 11.08
C PHE A 235 -7.78 -13.97 11.34
N ASP A 236 -7.76 -14.47 12.59
CA ASP A 236 -7.09 -15.72 12.92
C ASP A 236 -7.87 -16.95 12.47
N VAL A 237 -9.20 -16.87 12.46
CA VAL A 237 -10.05 -17.91 11.85
C VAL A 237 -9.85 -17.92 10.33
N PHE A 238 -9.89 -16.75 9.68
CA PHE A 238 -9.62 -16.62 8.25
C PHE A 238 -8.25 -17.17 7.86
N ARG A 239 -7.20 -16.72 8.57
CA ARG A 239 -5.82 -17.14 8.32
C ARG A 239 -5.70 -18.65 8.38
N ARG A 240 -6.24 -19.28 9.43
CA ARG A 240 -6.20 -20.75 9.57
C ARG A 240 -6.91 -21.44 8.43
N ALA A 241 -8.08 -20.95 8.02
CA ALA A 241 -8.87 -21.53 6.94
C ALA A 241 -8.16 -21.46 5.59
N ILE A 242 -7.65 -20.29 5.20
CA ILE A 242 -7.05 -20.09 3.86
C ILE A 242 -5.68 -20.75 3.70
N THR A 243 -5.00 -21.06 4.82
CA THR A 243 -3.71 -21.77 4.81
C THR A 243 -3.83 -23.28 5.04
N LYS A 244 -5.05 -23.85 5.08
CA LYS A 244 -5.24 -25.31 5.09
C LYS A 244 -4.79 -25.89 3.76
N VAL A 245 -3.50 -26.20 3.64
CA VAL A 245 -2.91 -26.98 2.54
C VAL A 245 -1.96 -28.00 3.15
#